data_AF-A0AAU2GRV0-F1
#
_entry.id   AF-A0AAU2GRV0-F1
#
_cell.length_a   1.000
_cell.length_b   1.000
_cell.length_c   1.000
_cell.angle_alpha   90.00
_cell.angle_beta   90.00
_cell.angle_gamma   90.00
#
_symmetry.space_group_name_H-M   'P 1'
#
loop_
_entity.id
_entity.type
_entity.pdbx_description
1 polymer ?
#
loop_
_entity_poly.entity_id
_entity_poly.type
_entity_poly.pdbx_seq_one_letter_code
_entity_poly.pdbx_strand_id
1 'polypeptide(L)'
;MLLPTSALAAEPESITTHSGATTEQERSRIDTYWTPTRMKLAGALVPEITPVPEDDNTPDDPHPLPANTLDPGATWTHGGAVNKSVGRLFFTFSDGYDGSCTATVVNSANRSTIITAAHCLRGVGAPAADGTWNRNLYFVPGYRNGTKPLGGFSIKNMATSSRWDADPSKTTSDDVAVAGHDTGILVANPSAGGRRIADVTGSQKIAFTKPAKDEFIHTFGYPKDRLNDPSATYTGSRMIHCAGPAQPGPKAPLLWGEPCDMSHGASGGPHLAQFDTQSGTGTVVGVTTTSDELAGGQANTLYATRLGDSAHRLYNWAQTRSA
;
A
#
# COMPACT_ATOMS: atom_id res chain seq x y z
N MET A 1 -0.56 22.50 22.47
CA MET A 1 -0.59 23.63 21.52
C MET A 1 -0.79 23.01 20.15
N LEU A 2 -2.02 23.06 19.62
CA LEU A 2 -2.32 22.54 18.27
C LEU A 2 -1.70 23.49 17.25
N LEU A 3 -0.86 22.96 16.36
CA LEU A 3 -0.36 23.72 15.21
C LEU A 3 -1.57 24.18 14.36
N PRO A 4 -1.57 25.43 13.88
CA PRO A 4 -2.63 25.91 13.01
C PRO A 4 -2.53 25.19 11.65
N THR A 5 -3.66 24.68 11.17
CA THR A 5 -3.88 24.04 9.87
C THR A 5 -3.52 24.91 8.65
N SER A 6 -2.97 26.10 8.84
CA SER A 6 -2.73 27.11 7.81
C SER A 6 -1.35 27.02 7.15
N ALA A 7 -0.40 26.22 7.65
CA ALA A 7 0.95 26.18 7.08
C ALA A 7 1.11 25.34 5.79
N LEU A 8 0.13 24.48 5.46
CA LEU A 8 0.15 23.69 4.21
C LEU A 8 -0.56 24.40 3.05
N ALA A 9 -1.14 25.60 3.23
CA ALA A 9 -2.03 26.20 2.23
C ALA A 9 -1.33 27.10 1.16
N ALA A 10 -0.02 27.33 1.24
CA ALA A 10 0.60 28.46 0.54
C ALA A 10 1.05 28.20 -0.92
N GLU A 11 1.30 26.96 -1.34
CA GLU A 11 1.67 26.66 -2.73
C GLU A 11 0.73 25.63 -3.39
N PRO A 12 0.46 25.78 -4.71
CA PRO A 12 -0.28 24.79 -5.47
C PRO A 12 0.47 23.45 -5.38
N GLU A 13 -0.25 22.42 -4.95
CA GLU A 13 0.29 21.07 -4.81
C GLU A 13 0.82 20.56 -6.15
N SER A 14 2.08 20.15 -6.17
CA SER A 14 2.75 19.57 -7.33
C SER A 14 3.13 18.10 -7.05
N ILE A 15 3.93 17.51 -7.94
CA ILE A 15 4.33 16.11 -7.88
C ILE A 15 5.82 16.02 -7.63
N THR A 16 6.20 15.30 -6.58
CA THR A 16 7.59 15.02 -6.25
C THR A 16 7.92 13.61 -6.70
N THR A 17 8.98 13.46 -7.48
CA THR A 17 9.32 12.20 -8.15
C THR A 17 10.72 11.73 -7.80
N HIS A 18 10.92 10.41 -7.81
CA HIS A 18 12.23 9.80 -7.69
C HIS A 18 12.37 8.60 -8.62
N SER A 19 13.56 8.44 -9.19
CA SER A 19 13.86 7.30 -10.07
C SER A 19 14.15 6.06 -9.24
N GLY A 20 13.60 4.92 -9.64
CA GLY A 20 13.98 3.61 -9.10
C GLY A 20 15.05 2.97 -9.96
N ALA A 21 14.88 1.69 -10.32
CA ALA A 21 15.76 1.00 -11.26
C ALA A 21 15.45 1.42 -12.70
N THR A 22 16.45 2.01 -13.37
CA THR A 22 16.34 2.51 -14.75
C THR A 22 17.15 1.68 -15.75
N THR A 23 18.05 0.82 -15.26
CA THR A 23 18.89 -0.08 -16.07
C THR A 23 18.55 -1.55 -15.85
N GLU A 24 18.87 -2.43 -16.80
CA GLU A 24 18.73 -3.89 -16.61
C GLU A 24 19.56 -4.41 -15.42
N GLN A 25 20.75 -3.85 -15.22
CA GLN A 25 21.63 -4.24 -14.11
C GLN A 25 21.00 -3.93 -12.75
N GLU A 26 20.41 -2.76 -12.58
CA GLU A 26 19.69 -2.40 -11.35
C GLU A 26 18.48 -3.29 -11.12
N ARG A 27 17.72 -3.59 -12.17
CA ARG A 27 16.55 -4.48 -12.10
C ARG A 27 16.95 -5.88 -11.63
N SER A 28 18.00 -6.45 -12.26
CA SER A 28 18.55 -7.76 -11.89
C SER A 28 19.13 -7.77 -10.47
N ARG A 29 19.81 -6.69 -10.06
CA ARG A 29 20.33 -6.56 -8.69
C ARG A 29 19.21 -6.55 -7.65
N ILE A 30 18.14 -5.79 -7.89
CA ILE A 30 16.98 -5.73 -6.97
C ILE A 30 16.26 -7.08 -6.91
N ASP A 31 16.06 -7.76 -8.05
CA ASP A 31 15.43 -9.08 -8.06
C ASP A 31 16.21 -10.11 -7.23
N THR A 32 17.54 -10.08 -7.34
CA THR A 32 18.45 -10.95 -6.58
C THR A 32 18.54 -10.54 -5.10
N TYR A 33 18.42 -9.25 -4.81
CA TYR A 33 18.42 -8.73 -3.44
C TYR A 33 17.26 -9.33 -2.64
N TRP A 34 16.05 -9.34 -3.20
CA TRP A 34 14.86 -9.87 -2.51
C TRP A 34 14.76 -11.39 -2.59
N THR A 35 15.55 -12.05 -1.76
CA THR A 35 15.45 -13.49 -1.51
C THR A 35 14.18 -13.83 -0.71
N PRO A 36 13.71 -15.09 -0.73
CA PRO A 36 12.59 -15.52 0.10
C PRO A 36 12.76 -15.16 1.58
N THR A 37 13.95 -15.38 2.14
CA THR A 37 14.26 -15.06 3.53
C THR A 37 14.16 -13.57 3.81
N ARG A 38 14.74 -12.70 2.97
CA ARG A 38 14.64 -11.25 3.17
C ARG A 38 13.20 -10.78 3.10
N MET A 39 12.42 -11.27 2.13
CA MET A 39 11.00 -10.90 2.02
C MET A 39 10.17 -11.35 3.23
N LYS A 40 10.45 -12.53 3.81
CA LYS A 40 9.79 -12.97 5.05
C LYS A 40 10.15 -12.06 6.24
N LEU A 41 11.39 -11.57 6.28
CA LEU A 41 11.89 -10.70 7.34
C LEU A 41 11.58 -9.20 7.14
N ALA A 42 11.15 -8.77 5.95
CA ALA A 42 10.97 -7.37 5.55
C ALA A 42 9.81 -6.65 6.24
N GLY A 43 9.75 -6.70 7.56
CA GLY A 43 8.65 -6.23 8.41
C GLY A 43 8.98 -6.45 9.89
N ALA A 44 10.00 -7.27 10.16
CA ALA A 44 10.73 -7.28 11.41
C ALA A 44 11.67 -6.07 11.45
N LEU A 45 11.32 -5.08 12.26
CA LEU A 45 12.12 -3.86 12.47
C LEU A 45 13.54 -4.14 13.02
N VAL A 46 13.83 -5.39 13.45
CA VAL A 46 15.14 -5.82 13.95
C VAL A 46 15.52 -7.21 13.37
N PRO A 47 16.08 -7.29 12.15
CA PRO A 47 16.33 -8.56 11.47
C PRO A 47 17.34 -9.48 12.16
N GLU A 48 18.33 -8.94 12.88
CA GLU A 48 19.44 -9.72 13.46
C GLU A 48 19.02 -10.68 14.59
N ILE A 49 17.85 -10.45 15.21
CA ILE A 49 17.33 -11.28 16.31
C ILE A 49 15.95 -11.87 16.03
N THR A 50 15.35 -11.54 14.88
CA THR A 50 13.99 -12.00 14.56
C THR A 50 14.06 -13.35 13.84
N PRO A 51 13.45 -14.41 14.38
CA PRO A 51 13.29 -15.67 13.66
C PRO A 51 12.54 -15.43 12.35
N VAL A 52 12.96 -16.11 11.30
CA VAL A 52 12.21 -16.12 10.03
C VAL A 52 10.82 -16.66 10.32
N PRO A 53 9.73 -15.93 10.01
CA PRO A 53 8.38 -16.43 10.22
C PRO A 53 8.17 -17.77 9.51
N GLU A 54 7.47 -18.67 10.18
CA GLU A 54 7.07 -19.95 9.60
C GLU A 54 6.10 -19.75 8.43
N ASP A 55 6.11 -20.69 7.50
CA ASP A 55 5.21 -20.65 6.35
C ASP A 55 3.80 -21.06 6.74
N ASP A 56 2.83 -20.21 6.41
CA ASP A 56 1.43 -20.59 6.47
C ASP A 56 1.05 -21.38 5.20
N ASN A 57 1.19 -22.70 5.31
CA ASN A 57 0.84 -23.66 4.28
C ASN A 57 -0.62 -24.14 4.37
N THR A 58 -1.46 -23.48 5.17
CA THR A 58 -2.88 -23.80 5.23
C THR A 58 -3.49 -23.67 3.82
N PRO A 59 -4.09 -24.74 3.27
CA PRO A 59 -4.71 -24.67 1.95
C PRO A 59 -5.76 -23.57 1.91
N ASP A 60 -5.87 -22.88 0.77
CA ASP A 60 -6.99 -21.99 0.55
C ASP A 60 -8.24 -22.86 0.33
N ASP A 61 -9.33 -22.54 1.02
CA ASP A 61 -10.62 -23.21 0.89
C ASP A 61 -11.65 -22.22 0.34
N PRO A 62 -11.67 -22.00 -0.99
CA PRO A 62 -12.47 -20.93 -1.59
C PRO A 62 -13.95 -21.27 -1.52
N HIS A 63 -14.64 -20.69 -0.54
CA HIS A 63 -16.10 -20.64 -0.49
C HIS A 63 -16.62 -19.31 -1.01
N PRO A 64 -17.82 -19.25 -1.60
CA PRO A 64 -18.45 -17.97 -1.91
C PRO A 64 -18.63 -17.15 -0.63
N LEU A 65 -18.00 -15.97 -0.58
CA LEU A 65 -18.24 -14.99 0.48
C LEU A 65 -19.45 -14.13 0.08
N PRO A 66 -20.56 -14.13 0.85
CA PRO A 66 -21.68 -13.26 0.55
C PRO A 66 -21.23 -11.79 0.53
N ALA A 67 -21.76 -11.01 -0.40
CA ALA A 67 -21.50 -9.58 -0.45
C ALA A 67 -21.89 -8.92 0.88
N ASN A 68 -21.12 -7.92 1.30
CA ASN A 68 -21.37 -7.15 2.51
C ASN A 68 -21.33 -7.96 3.83
N THR A 69 -20.58 -9.08 3.87
CA THR A 69 -20.27 -9.78 5.12
C THR A 69 -19.24 -8.99 5.92
N LEU A 70 -19.60 -8.55 7.13
CA LEU A 70 -18.68 -7.87 8.04
C LEU A 70 -17.51 -8.82 8.40
N ASP A 71 -16.29 -8.34 8.21
CA ASP A 71 -15.06 -9.08 8.50
C ASP A 71 -14.02 -8.11 9.09
N PRO A 72 -13.71 -8.17 10.39
CA PRO A 72 -12.72 -7.28 10.98
C PRO A 72 -11.27 -7.74 10.70
N GLY A 73 -11.04 -8.84 10.00
CA GLY A 73 -9.70 -9.35 9.72
C GLY A 73 -9.65 -10.87 9.60
N ALA A 74 -9.56 -11.37 8.38
CA ALA A 74 -9.36 -12.79 8.09
C ALA A 74 -8.41 -13.01 6.90
N THR A 75 -7.79 -14.18 6.84
CA THR A 75 -6.99 -14.55 5.67
C THR A 75 -7.88 -14.69 4.45
N TRP A 76 -7.56 -13.98 3.37
CA TRP A 76 -8.31 -14.07 2.13
C TRP A 76 -8.04 -15.40 1.43
N THR A 77 -9.08 -16.21 1.29
CA THR A 77 -9.01 -17.56 0.67
C THR A 77 -9.95 -17.74 -0.52
N HIS A 78 -10.68 -16.68 -0.90
CA HIS A 78 -11.78 -16.77 -1.88
C HIS A 78 -11.34 -16.61 -3.35
N GLY A 79 -10.05 -16.49 -3.62
CA GLY A 79 -9.53 -16.40 -4.99
C GLY A 79 -9.80 -15.03 -5.65
N GLY A 80 -10.17 -15.05 -6.94
CA GLY A 80 -10.51 -13.86 -7.71
C GLY A 80 -9.30 -13.03 -8.22
N ALA A 81 -9.59 -11.95 -8.94
CA ALA A 81 -8.59 -11.06 -9.53
C ALA A 81 -7.75 -10.33 -8.46
N VAL A 82 -8.30 -10.10 -7.26
CA VAL A 82 -7.60 -9.45 -6.14
C VAL A 82 -6.32 -10.18 -5.74
N ASN A 83 -6.31 -11.52 -5.78
CA ASN A 83 -5.10 -12.33 -5.52
C ASN A 83 -3.95 -12.04 -6.47
N LYS A 84 -4.24 -11.48 -7.65
CA LYS A 84 -3.23 -11.16 -8.66
C LYS A 84 -2.87 -9.68 -8.65
N SER A 85 -3.84 -8.80 -8.42
CA SER A 85 -3.62 -7.36 -8.47
C SER A 85 -3.01 -6.77 -7.19
N VAL A 86 -3.22 -7.41 -6.04
CA VAL A 86 -2.70 -6.94 -4.74
C VAL A 86 -1.45 -7.73 -4.38
N GLY A 87 -0.46 -7.06 -3.79
CA GLY A 87 0.81 -7.69 -3.43
C GLY A 87 1.54 -6.96 -2.33
N ARG A 88 2.66 -7.57 -1.91
CA ARG A 88 3.60 -6.92 -0.99
C ARG A 88 4.55 -6.02 -1.76
N LEU A 89 4.75 -4.82 -1.23
CA LEU A 89 5.75 -3.87 -1.69
C LEU A 89 6.92 -3.91 -0.70
N PHE A 90 8.06 -4.39 -1.15
CA PHE A 90 9.30 -4.45 -0.39
C PHE A 90 10.17 -3.25 -0.71
N PHE A 91 10.92 -2.78 0.29
CA PHE A 91 11.85 -1.67 0.14
C PHE A 91 12.89 -1.69 1.27
N THR A 92 13.97 -0.94 1.09
CA THR A 92 15.02 -0.75 2.09
C THR A 92 15.03 0.70 2.50
N PHE A 93 14.94 0.95 3.81
CA PHE A 93 15.04 2.27 4.40
C PHE A 93 16.46 2.86 4.25
N SER A 94 16.60 4.15 4.57
CA SER A 94 17.89 4.85 4.45
C SER A 94 18.96 4.32 5.41
N ASP A 95 18.55 3.80 6.56
CA ASP A 95 19.38 3.12 7.57
C ASP A 95 19.81 1.69 7.19
N GLY A 96 19.28 1.15 6.10
CA GLY A 96 19.62 -0.17 5.56
C GLY A 96 18.71 -1.31 6.01
N TYR A 97 17.72 -1.06 6.88
CA TYR A 97 16.72 -2.07 7.24
C TYR A 97 15.70 -2.27 6.11
N ASP A 98 15.20 -3.49 5.99
CA ASP A 98 14.15 -3.83 5.03
C ASP A 98 12.77 -3.65 5.64
N GLY A 99 11.88 -3.00 4.91
CA GLY A 99 10.48 -2.84 5.23
C GLY A 99 9.57 -3.43 4.16
N SER A 100 8.30 -3.52 4.50
CA SER A 100 7.26 -3.84 3.53
C SER A 100 5.97 -3.10 3.84
N CYS A 101 5.24 -2.90 2.76
CA CYS A 101 3.89 -2.39 2.70
C CYS A 101 3.05 -3.32 1.80
N THR A 102 1.81 -2.92 1.56
CA THR A 102 0.94 -3.46 0.52
C THR A 102 0.80 -2.44 -0.62
N ALA A 103 0.59 -2.93 -1.83
CA ALA A 103 0.30 -2.10 -2.99
C ALA A 103 -0.61 -2.83 -3.98
N THR A 104 -1.21 -2.09 -4.91
CA THR A 104 -2.19 -2.63 -5.86
C THR A 104 -1.97 -2.14 -7.28
N VAL A 105 -2.02 -3.05 -8.24
CA VAL A 105 -2.02 -2.73 -9.68
C VAL A 105 -3.38 -2.13 -10.06
N VAL A 106 -3.37 -0.93 -10.63
CA VAL A 106 -4.58 -0.21 -11.04
C VAL A 106 -4.63 -0.06 -12.55
N ASN A 107 -5.85 -0.03 -13.09
CA ASN A 107 -6.06 0.15 -14.52
C ASN A 107 -5.45 1.48 -14.96
N SER A 108 -4.61 1.45 -15.98
CA SER A 108 -3.88 2.62 -16.47
C SER A 108 -3.48 2.46 -17.93
N ALA A 109 -3.32 3.58 -18.64
CA ALA A 109 -2.93 3.58 -20.06
C ALA A 109 -1.60 2.85 -20.32
N ASN A 110 -0.63 2.97 -19.41
CA ASN A 110 0.67 2.31 -19.52
C ASN A 110 0.70 0.87 -19.01
N ARG A 111 -0.40 0.35 -18.43
CA ARG A 111 -0.50 -1.01 -17.86
C ARG A 111 0.59 -1.36 -16.83
N SER A 112 1.16 -0.33 -16.20
CA SER A 112 2.36 -0.42 -15.36
C SER A 112 2.25 0.40 -14.07
N THR A 113 1.04 0.86 -13.75
CA THR A 113 0.78 1.72 -12.58
C THR A 113 0.37 0.89 -11.37
N ILE A 114 1.02 1.18 -10.24
CA ILE A 114 0.72 0.58 -8.94
C ILE A 114 0.47 1.72 -7.95
N ILE A 115 -0.57 1.62 -7.12
CA ILE A 115 -0.86 2.59 -6.06
C ILE A 115 -0.55 2.01 -4.68
N THR A 116 -0.09 2.87 -3.77
CA THR A 116 0.26 2.54 -2.37
C THR A 116 0.19 3.83 -1.52
N ALA A 117 0.65 3.77 -0.27
CA ALA A 117 0.80 4.95 0.58
C ALA A 117 2.13 5.67 0.30
N ALA A 118 2.18 6.98 0.45
CA ALA A 118 3.40 7.75 0.23
C ALA A 118 4.47 7.42 1.28
N HIS A 119 4.07 7.12 2.52
CA HIS A 119 4.98 6.72 3.58
C HIS A 119 5.71 5.39 3.29
N CYS A 120 5.17 4.56 2.41
CA CYS A 120 5.83 3.34 1.93
C CYS A 120 6.97 3.66 0.94
N LEU A 121 6.96 4.85 0.34
CA LEU A 121 7.94 5.27 -0.66
C LEU A 121 9.05 6.13 -0.06
N ARG A 122 8.71 6.95 0.94
CA ARG A 122 9.62 7.93 1.53
C ARG A 122 9.14 8.42 2.89
N GLY A 123 10.06 9.01 3.66
CA GLY A 123 9.73 9.93 4.74
C GLY A 123 9.42 11.34 4.23
N VAL A 124 8.92 12.21 5.12
CA VAL A 124 8.84 13.65 4.86
C VAL A 124 10.25 14.27 4.76
N GLY A 125 10.43 15.30 3.93
CA GLY A 125 11.71 16.00 3.79
C GLY A 125 12.01 16.52 2.38
N ALA A 126 13.20 17.07 2.16
CA ALA A 126 13.55 17.64 0.86
C ALA A 126 13.54 16.57 -0.27
N PRO A 127 12.93 16.83 -1.44
CA PRO A 127 12.87 15.91 -2.59
C PRO A 127 14.20 15.29 -3.01
N ALA A 128 15.25 16.12 -3.01
CA ALA A 128 16.57 15.81 -3.52
C ALA A 128 17.49 15.16 -2.47
N ALA A 129 17.00 14.98 -1.24
CA ALA A 129 17.76 14.28 -0.21
C ALA A 129 17.55 12.77 -0.40
N ASP A 130 18.56 12.07 -0.93
CA ASP A 130 18.54 10.61 -1.16
C ASP A 130 18.17 9.79 0.09
N GLY A 131 18.37 10.35 1.29
CA GLY A 131 17.98 9.72 2.55
C GLY A 131 16.47 9.74 2.85
N THR A 132 15.67 10.47 2.06
CA THR A 132 14.20 10.54 2.25
C THR A 132 13.47 9.42 1.53
N TRP A 133 13.97 8.97 0.37
CA TRP A 133 13.34 7.92 -0.42
C TRP A 133 13.83 6.53 -0.04
N ASN A 134 12.90 5.59 0.04
CA ASN A 134 13.22 4.19 0.19
C ASN A 134 13.89 3.67 -1.10
N ARG A 135 14.74 2.65 -0.95
CA ARG A 135 15.52 2.05 -2.03
C ARG A 135 15.13 0.60 -2.24
N ASN A 136 15.67 -0.03 -3.29
CA ASN A 136 15.40 -1.43 -3.63
C ASN A 136 13.89 -1.74 -3.77
N LEU A 137 13.06 -0.79 -4.21
CA LEU A 137 11.61 -1.05 -4.28
C LEU A 137 11.29 -2.20 -5.21
N TYR A 138 10.48 -3.13 -4.71
CA TYR A 138 10.15 -4.37 -5.39
C TYR A 138 8.75 -4.85 -5.02
N PHE A 139 7.87 -4.94 -6.01
CA PHE A 139 6.49 -5.34 -5.81
C PHE A 139 6.28 -6.80 -6.21
N VAL A 140 5.68 -7.58 -5.32
CA VAL A 140 5.37 -9.01 -5.52
C VAL A 140 3.86 -9.22 -5.47
N PRO A 141 3.18 -9.20 -6.62
CA PRO A 141 1.75 -9.51 -6.71
C PRO A 141 1.45 -10.96 -6.31
N GLY A 142 0.41 -11.16 -5.51
CA GLY A 142 0.01 -12.47 -5.01
C GLY A 142 1.04 -13.15 -4.10
N TYR A 143 1.88 -12.36 -3.43
CA TYR A 143 2.89 -12.86 -2.50
C TYR A 143 2.33 -13.93 -1.54
N ARG A 144 3.09 -15.00 -1.33
CA ARG A 144 2.80 -16.02 -0.31
C ARG A 144 4.10 -16.61 0.22
N ASN A 145 4.31 -16.65 1.53
CA ASN A 145 5.41 -17.44 2.14
C ASN A 145 6.82 -17.17 1.56
N GLY A 146 7.15 -15.91 1.25
CA GLY A 146 8.44 -15.57 0.62
C GLY A 146 8.54 -15.94 -0.87
N THR A 147 7.44 -16.36 -1.50
CA THR A 147 7.41 -16.72 -2.92
C THR A 147 6.89 -15.58 -3.79
N LYS A 148 7.23 -15.63 -5.08
CA LYS A 148 6.88 -14.64 -6.10
C LYS A 148 6.06 -15.33 -7.21
N PRO A 149 4.82 -15.80 -6.94
CA PRO A 149 4.11 -16.70 -7.86
C PRO A 149 3.78 -16.07 -9.21
N LEU A 150 3.66 -14.74 -9.26
CA LEU A 150 3.43 -13.97 -10.49
C LEU A 150 4.70 -13.21 -10.94
N GLY A 151 5.86 -13.62 -10.42
CA GLY A 151 7.11 -12.86 -10.51
C GLY A 151 7.12 -11.67 -9.55
N GLY A 152 8.20 -10.91 -9.58
CA GLY A 152 8.26 -9.61 -8.91
C GLY A 152 8.82 -8.54 -9.83
N PHE A 153 8.47 -7.30 -9.51
CA PHE A 153 8.61 -6.15 -10.38
C PHE A 153 9.38 -5.06 -9.64
N SER A 154 10.57 -4.74 -10.13
CA SER A 154 11.29 -3.56 -9.65
C SER A 154 10.58 -2.30 -10.11
N ILE A 155 10.71 -1.23 -9.32
CA ILE A 155 10.05 0.03 -9.60
C ILE A 155 10.98 0.95 -10.40
N LYS A 156 10.46 1.58 -11.46
CA LYS A 156 11.20 2.52 -12.31
C LYS A 156 11.02 3.96 -11.89
N ASN A 157 9.80 4.34 -11.52
CA ASN A 157 9.50 5.68 -11.04
C ASN A 157 8.60 5.61 -9.81
N MET A 158 8.86 6.52 -8.87
CA MET A 158 8.07 6.74 -7.67
C MET A 158 7.59 8.19 -7.69
N ALA A 159 6.39 8.43 -7.19
CA ALA A 159 5.89 9.79 -6.98
C ALA A 159 4.97 9.91 -5.77
N THR A 160 5.08 11.06 -5.12
CA THR A 160 4.23 11.49 -4.01
C THR A 160 3.76 12.91 -4.25
N SER A 161 2.77 13.35 -3.48
CA SER A 161 2.43 14.76 -3.37
C SER A 161 3.62 15.60 -2.89
N SER A 162 3.79 16.82 -3.40
CA SER A 162 4.76 17.78 -2.84
C SER A 162 4.45 18.20 -1.40
N ARG A 163 3.29 17.83 -0.84
CA ARG A 163 2.99 17.98 0.59
C ARG A 163 3.87 17.10 1.47
N TRP A 164 4.50 16.07 0.90
CA TRP A 164 5.55 15.28 1.56
C TRP A 164 6.92 15.98 1.61
N ASP A 165 7.06 17.15 1.00
CA ASP A 165 8.28 17.95 1.03
C ASP A 165 8.35 18.86 2.27
N ALA A 166 7.72 18.41 3.36
CA ALA A 166 7.62 19.14 4.62
C ALA A 166 8.93 19.08 5.42
N ASP A 167 9.15 20.09 6.26
CA ASP A 167 10.26 20.15 7.21
C ASP A 167 10.13 19.06 8.28
N PRO A 168 10.99 18.03 8.28
CA PRO A 168 10.86 16.88 9.19
C PRO A 168 11.10 17.25 10.66
N SER A 169 11.62 18.45 10.94
CA SER A 169 11.74 18.95 12.32
C SER A 169 10.41 19.48 12.90
N LYS A 170 9.38 19.64 12.06
CA LYS A 170 8.09 20.27 12.43
C LYS A 170 6.87 19.46 12.02
N THR A 171 7.03 18.62 11.00
CA THR A 171 5.93 17.86 10.40
C THR A 171 6.38 16.43 10.29
N THR A 172 5.59 15.51 10.83
CA THR A 172 5.80 14.07 10.74
C THR A 172 5.06 13.51 9.51
N SER A 173 5.38 12.27 9.13
CA SER A 173 4.60 11.54 8.13
C SER A 173 3.12 11.43 8.53
N ASP A 174 2.85 11.24 9.83
CA ASP A 174 1.48 11.11 10.37
C ASP A 174 0.70 12.40 10.22
N ASP A 175 1.33 13.57 10.42
CA ASP A 175 0.69 14.87 10.21
C ASP A 175 0.24 15.04 8.75
N VAL A 176 1.08 14.63 7.78
CA VAL A 176 0.76 14.69 6.35
C VAL A 176 -0.31 13.66 5.96
N ALA A 177 -0.27 12.49 6.60
CA ALA A 177 -1.27 11.43 6.42
C ALA A 177 -2.65 11.83 6.94
N VAL A 178 -2.75 12.37 8.16
CA VAL A 178 -3.99 12.91 8.73
C VAL A 178 -4.56 14.06 7.88
N ALA A 179 -3.68 14.83 7.23
CA ALA A 179 -4.05 15.85 6.25
C ALA A 179 -4.50 15.27 4.88
N GLY A 180 -4.59 13.96 4.72
CA GLY A 180 -5.14 13.30 3.52
C GLY A 180 -4.20 13.30 2.32
N HIS A 181 -2.89 13.41 2.52
CA HIS A 181 -1.89 13.47 1.45
C HIS A 181 -0.99 12.23 1.40
N ASP A 182 -1.33 11.15 2.09
CA ASP A 182 -0.57 9.90 2.11
C ASP A 182 -1.00 8.96 0.97
N THR A 183 -0.75 9.39 -0.27
CA THR A 183 -0.89 8.56 -1.48
C THR A 183 0.41 8.57 -2.27
N GLY A 184 0.92 7.38 -2.55
CA GLY A 184 2.08 7.15 -3.39
C GLY A 184 1.67 6.43 -4.67
N ILE A 185 2.35 6.74 -5.78
CA ILE A 185 2.17 6.03 -7.04
C ILE A 185 3.50 5.57 -7.62
N LEU A 186 3.47 4.41 -8.24
CA LEU A 186 4.64 3.74 -8.78
C LEU A 186 4.41 3.40 -10.25
N VAL A 187 5.49 3.42 -11.01
CA VAL A 187 5.55 2.84 -12.35
C VAL A 187 6.51 1.67 -12.28
N ALA A 188 5.98 0.46 -12.45
CA ALA A 188 6.76 -0.78 -12.46
C ALA A 188 7.54 -0.93 -13.77
N ASN A 189 8.76 -1.47 -13.66
CA ASN A 189 9.45 -2.02 -14.81
C ASN A 189 8.72 -3.27 -15.33
N PRO A 190 8.93 -3.69 -16.59
CA PRO A 190 8.47 -4.98 -17.06
C PRO A 190 9.04 -6.13 -16.22
N SER A 191 8.31 -7.25 -16.19
CA SER A 191 8.81 -8.54 -15.69
C SER A 191 10.10 -8.95 -16.42
N ALA A 192 10.82 -9.94 -15.87
CA ALA A 192 12.00 -10.52 -16.53
C ALA A 192 11.71 -11.02 -17.97
N GLY A 193 10.46 -11.44 -18.26
CA GLY A 193 10.00 -11.82 -19.60
C GLY A 193 9.52 -10.66 -20.48
N GLY A 194 9.77 -9.40 -20.09
CA GLY A 194 9.39 -8.21 -20.85
C GLY A 194 7.90 -7.84 -20.81
N ARG A 195 7.07 -8.56 -20.05
CA ARG A 195 5.63 -8.27 -19.91
C ARG A 195 5.40 -7.14 -18.90
N ARG A 196 4.50 -6.21 -19.21
CA ARG A 196 4.03 -5.19 -18.26
C ARG A 196 3.23 -5.84 -17.15
N ILE A 197 3.21 -5.22 -15.98
CA ILE A 197 2.61 -5.83 -14.80
C ILE A 197 1.11 -6.14 -14.99
N ALA A 198 0.31 -5.21 -15.52
CA ALA A 198 -1.13 -5.45 -15.68
C ALA A 198 -1.42 -6.54 -16.74
N ASP A 199 -0.49 -6.81 -17.67
CA ASP A 199 -0.62 -7.94 -18.59
C ASP A 199 -0.44 -9.29 -17.84
N VAL A 200 0.31 -9.31 -16.73
CA VAL A 200 0.53 -10.49 -15.88
C VAL A 200 -0.56 -10.64 -14.82
N THR A 201 -0.91 -9.53 -14.16
CA THR A 201 -1.73 -9.54 -12.94
C THR A 201 -3.19 -9.18 -13.17
N GLY A 202 -3.53 -8.60 -14.32
CA GLY A 202 -4.72 -7.76 -14.41
C GLY A 202 -4.57 -6.50 -13.54
N SER A 203 -5.67 -5.80 -13.32
CA SER A 203 -5.68 -4.55 -12.55
C SER A 203 -7.06 -4.28 -11.96
N GLN A 204 -7.10 -3.56 -10.83
CA GLN A 204 -8.36 -3.04 -10.27
C GLN A 204 -8.77 -1.74 -10.95
N LYS A 205 -10.08 -1.43 -10.93
CA LYS A 205 -10.55 -0.09 -11.30
C LYS A 205 -10.06 0.91 -10.26
N ILE A 206 -10.01 2.18 -10.61
CA ILE A 206 -9.62 3.26 -9.70
C ILE A 206 -10.57 4.45 -9.91
N ALA A 207 -10.97 5.10 -8.82
CA ALA A 207 -11.80 6.31 -8.85
C ALA A 207 -11.27 7.36 -7.88
N PHE A 208 -11.40 8.64 -8.28
CA PHE A 208 -10.91 9.80 -7.53
C PHE A 208 -12.06 10.57 -6.89
N THR A 209 -12.99 9.83 -6.28
CA THR A 209 -14.23 10.37 -5.70
C THR A 209 -14.24 10.22 -4.19
N LYS A 210 -15.20 10.87 -3.53
CA LYS A 210 -15.45 10.61 -2.11
C LYS A 210 -16.19 9.28 -2.00
N PRO A 211 -15.77 8.35 -1.12
CA PRO A 211 -16.61 7.21 -0.79
C PRO A 211 -17.99 7.71 -0.38
N ALA A 212 -19.04 6.99 -0.78
CA ALA A 212 -20.37 7.29 -0.30
C ALA A 212 -20.42 7.04 1.21
N LYS A 213 -21.28 7.79 1.90
CA LYS A 213 -21.49 7.56 3.34
C LYS A 213 -22.00 6.13 3.53
N ASP A 214 -21.41 5.40 4.48
CA ASP A 214 -21.77 4.01 4.80
C ASP A 214 -21.56 3.03 3.63
N GLU A 215 -20.76 3.41 2.61
CA GLU A 215 -20.36 2.50 1.54
C GLU A 215 -19.61 1.31 2.13
N PHE A 216 -19.95 0.11 1.67
CA PHE A 216 -19.31 -1.11 2.12
C PHE A 216 -17.98 -1.29 1.39
N ILE A 217 -16.88 -1.26 2.15
CA ILE A 217 -15.51 -1.31 1.65
C ILE A 217 -14.88 -2.65 1.98
N HIS A 218 -14.13 -3.17 1.02
CA HIS A 218 -13.26 -4.32 1.20
C HIS A 218 -11.80 -3.89 1.15
N THR A 219 -11.03 -4.20 2.18
CA THR A 219 -9.64 -3.76 2.35
C THR A 219 -8.72 -4.94 2.42
N PHE A 220 -7.57 -4.83 1.73
CA PHE A 220 -6.61 -5.92 1.60
C PHE A 220 -5.21 -5.49 2.02
N GLY A 221 -4.49 -6.34 2.73
CA GLY A 221 -3.17 -6.02 3.28
C GLY A 221 -2.32 -7.25 3.58
N TYR A 222 -1.03 -7.03 3.81
CA TYR A 222 -0.11 -8.02 4.36
C TYR A 222 0.46 -7.52 5.70
N PRO A 223 -0.39 -7.42 6.74
CA PRO A 223 0.04 -6.97 8.06
C PRO A 223 1.01 -7.95 8.71
N LYS A 224 1.92 -7.42 9.52
CA LYS A 224 2.80 -8.21 10.37
C LYS A 224 2.09 -8.69 11.62
N ASP A 225 1.17 -7.92 12.21
CA ASP A 225 0.43 -8.31 13.43
C ASP A 225 -1.02 -7.79 13.38
N ARG A 226 -1.84 -8.13 14.39
CA ARG A 226 -3.14 -7.50 14.64
C ARG A 226 -3.00 -6.24 15.50
N LEU A 227 -3.87 -5.24 15.32
CA LEU A 227 -3.84 -3.94 16.02
C LEU A 227 -4.03 -4.07 17.54
N ASN A 228 -4.85 -5.01 18.01
CA ASN A 228 -5.26 -5.10 19.42
C ASN A 228 -5.06 -6.49 20.05
N ASP A 229 -4.44 -7.41 19.32
CA ASP A 229 -4.01 -8.71 19.86
C ASP A 229 -2.65 -9.09 19.25
N PRO A 230 -1.54 -8.59 19.83
CA PRO A 230 -0.20 -8.94 19.37
C PRO A 230 0.14 -10.42 19.55
N SER A 231 -0.64 -11.16 20.34
CA SER A 231 -0.45 -12.61 20.54
C SER A 231 -1.04 -13.42 19.38
N ALA A 232 -2.07 -12.91 18.71
CA ALA A 232 -2.58 -13.40 17.43
C ALA A 232 -1.77 -12.77 16.29
N THR A 233 -0.63 -13.38 15.98
CA THR A 233 0.30 -12.88 14.97
C THR A 233 -0.21 -13.19 13.57
N TYR A 234 -0.45 -12.15 12.79
CA TYR A 234 -0.18 -12.25 11.35
C TYR A 234 1.33 -12.43 11.17
N THR A 235 1.79 -12.73 9.96
CA THR A 235 3.24 -12.86 9.70
C THR A 235 3.65 -12.17 8.41
N GLY A 236 2.73 -11.40 7.81
CA GLY A 236 2.86 -10.88 6.44
C GLY A 236 2.94 -11.99 5.38
N SER A 237 2.72 -13.25 5.74
CA SER A 237 2.89 -14.42 4.86
C SER A 237 1.74 -14.59 3.86
N ARG A 238 0.55 -14.10 4.21
CA ARG A 238 -0.69 -14.18 3.42
C ARG A 238 -1.43 -12.85 3.41
N MET A 239 -2.27 -12.68 2.40
CA MET A 239 -3.14 -11.51 2.29
C MET A 239 -4.27 -11.62 3.31
N ILE A 240 -4.43 -10.57 4.10
CA ILE A 240 -5.53 -10.39 5.04
C ILE A 240 -6.56 -9.47 4.40
N HIS A 241 -7.82 -9.72 4.71
CA HIS A 241 -9.00 -9.01 4.25
C HIS A 241 -9.77 -8.47 5.46
N CYS A 242 -10.24 -7.24 5.33
CA CYS A 242 -11.25 -6.65 6.19
C CYS A 242 -12.41 -6.17 5.31
N ALA A 243 -13.61 -6.09 5.87
CA ALA A 243 -14.80 -5.64 5.19
C ALA A 243 -15.79 -5.00 6.17
N GLY A 244 -16.28 -3.81 5.84
CA GLY A 244 -17.27 -3.12 6.66
C GLY A 244 -17.74 -1.79 6.07
N PRO A 245 -18.75 -1.15 6.69
CA PRO A 245 -19.22 0.17 6.28
C PRO A 245 -18.17 1.24 6.62
N ALA A 246 -17.81 2.06 5.63
CA ALA A 246 -16.84 3.14 5.82
C ALA A 246 -17.41 4.27 6.69
N GLN A 247 -16.59 4.74 7.64
CA GLN A 247 -16.88 5.81 8.58
C GLN A 247 -15.80 6.90 8.52
N PRO A 248 -16.14 8.18 8.69
CA PRO A 248 -15.16 9.26 8.68
C PRO A 248 -14.27 9.22 9.92
N GLY A 249 -13.01 9.63 9.78
CA GLY A 249 -12.09 9.85 10.91
C GLY A 249 -12.49 11.11 11.71
N PRO A 250 -12.90 11.00 12.99
CA PRO A 250 -13.35 12.16 13.77
C PRO A 250 -12.30 13.26 13.96
N LYS A 251 -11.02 12.88 14.06
CA LYS A 251 -9.86 13.79 14.16
C LYS A 251 -9.15 14.00 12.83
N ALA A 252 -9.52 13.24 11.80
CA ALA A 252 -8.89 13.23 10.48
C ALA A 252 -9.96 13.21 9.38
N PRO A 253 -10.63 14.35 9.10
CA PRO A 253 -11.85 14.39 8.29
C PRO A 253 -11.66 14.05 6.80
N LEU A 254 -10.41 13.97 6.34
CA LEU A 254 -10.03 13.54 5.00
C LEU A 254 -9.81 12.02 4.91
N LEU A 255 -9.80 11.33 6.05
CA LEU A 255 -9.65 9.89 6.15
C LEU A 255 -11.00 9.21 6.40
N TRP A 256 -11.12 7.99 5.91
CA TRP A 256 -12.27 7.11 6.09
C TRP A 256 -11.77 5.72 6.43
N GLY A 257 -12.48 4.98 7.27
CA GLY A 257 -12.06 3.64 7.66
C GLY A 257 -13.23 2.75 8.00
N GLU A 258 -12.93 1.47 8.16
CA GLU A 258 -13.86 0.40 8.44
C GLU A 258 -13.31 -0.49 9.55
N PRO A 259 -14.16 -1.30 10.23
CA PRO A 259 -13.70 -2.29 11.19
C PRO A 259 -12.65 -3.20 10.56
N CYS A 260 -11.43 -3.12 11.08
CA CYS A 260 -10.28 -3.85 10.58
C CYS A 260 -9.17 -3.86 11.63
N ASP A 261 -8.60 -5.04 11.85
CA ASP A 261 -7.55 -5.27 12.85
C ASP A 261 -6.15 -5.38 12.24
N MET A 262 -5.99 -5.15 10.93
CA MET A 262 -4.69 -5.19 10.28
C MET A 262 -3.79 -4.05 10.79
N SER A 263 -2.52 -4.35 11.09
CA SER A 263 -1.53 -3.36 11.53
C SER A 263 -0.44 -3.08 10.46
N HIS A 264 0.77 -2.70 10.91
CA HIS A 264 1.95 -2.44 10.09
C HIS A 264 2.14 -3.47 8.97
N GLY A 265 2.40 -3.01 7.75
CA GLY A 265 2.49 -3.85 6.54
C GLY A 265 1.21 -3.84 5.70
N ALA A 266 0.05 -3.57 6.30
CA ALA A 266 -1.18 -3.31 5.55
C ALA A 266 -1.19 -1.93 4.86
N SER A 267 -0.34 -1.01 5.34
CA SER A 267 -0.07 0.30 4.72
C SER A 267 -0.01 0.25 3.20
N GLY A 268 -0.72 1.15 2.52
CA GLY A 268 -0.81 1.21 1.06
C GLY A 268 -1.73 0.18 0.42
N GLY A 269 -2.29 -0.75 1.20
CA GLY A 269 -3.30 -1.71 0.76
C GLY A 269 -4.55 -1.02 0.22
N PRO A 270 -5.24 -1.60 -0.79
CA PRO A 270 -6.35 -0.95 -1.43
C PRO A 270 -7.60 -1.03 -0.54
N HIS A 271 -8.35 0.06 -0.54
CA HIS A 271 -9.75 0.12 -0.08
C HIS A 271 -10.64 0.06 -1.32
N LEU A 272 -11.35 -1.06 -1.50
CA LEU A 272 -12.14 -1.35 -2.68
C LEU A 272 -13.63 -1.11 -2.42
N ALA A 273 -14.19 -0.14 -3.13
CA ALA A 273 -15.63 0.03 -3.30
C ALA A 273 -16.17 -0.90 -4.40
N GLN A 274 -17.47 -1.21 -4.33
CA GLN A 274 -18.17 -2.03 -5.33
C GLN A 274 -17.44 -3.35 -5.63
N PHE A 275 -16.88 -3.97 -4.58
CA PHE A 275 -16.11 -5.19 -4.71
C PHE A 275 -17.04 -6.38 -4.91
N ASP A 276 -16.83 -7.12 -5.98
CA ASP A 276 -17.48 -8.40 -6.24
C ASP A 276 -16.59 -9.52 -5.70
N THR A 277 -17.04 -10.16 -4.63
CA THR A 277 -16.34 -11.25 -3.94
C THR A 277 -16.16 -12.50 -4.81
N GLN A 278 -16.94 -12.66 -5.89
CA GLN A 278 -16.78 -13.78 -6.81
C GLN A 278 -15.68 -13.54 -7.84
N SER A 279 -15.71 -12.39 -8.52
CA SER A 279 -14.67 -12.05 -9.51
C SER A 279 -13.38 -11.54 -8.88
N GLY A 280 -13.44 -11.07 -7.63
CA GLY A 280 -12.34 -10.38 -6.95
C GLY A 280 -11.99 -9.03 -7.59
N THR A 281 -12.97 -8.37 -8.23
CA THR A 281 -12.79 -7.06 -8.85
C THR A 281 -13.55 -5.99 -8.09
N GLY A 282 -12.96 -4.79 -8.00
CA GLY A 282 -13.56 -3.63 -7.36
C GLY A 282 -12.93 -2.34 -7.86
N THR A 283 -13.28 -1.25 -7.19
CA THR A 283 -12.78 0.10 -7.49
C THR A 283 -11.97 0.61 -6.30
N VAL A 284 -10.67 0.83 -6.50
CA VAL A 284 -9.81 1.47 -5.51
C VAL A 284 -10.28 2.92 -5.30
N VAL A 285 -10.68 3.24 -4.07
CA VAL A 285 -11.14 4.58 -3.64
C VAL A 285 -10.29 5.16 -2.51
N GLY A 286 -9.40 4.35 -1.94
CA GLY A 286 -8.43 4.77 -0.94
C GLY A 286 -7.28 3.78 -0.81
N VAL A 287 -6.25 4.20 -0.08
CA VAL A 287 -5.14 3.34 0.34
C VAL A 287 -4.96 3.42 1.84
N THR A 288 -4.73 2.27 2.49
CA THR A 288 -4.49 2.17 3.94
C THR A 288 -3.37 3.13 4.35
N THR A 289 -3.61 3.96 5.36
CA THR A 289 -2.66 4.96 5.84
C THR A 289 -2.37 4.83 7.32
N THR A 290 -3.40 4.79 8.17
CA THR A 290 -3.25 4.88 9.63
C THR A 290 -4.36 4.15 10.38
N SER A 291 -4.31 4.13 11.71
CA SER A 291 -5.28 3.48 12.60
C SER A 291 -6.16 4.50 13.36
N ASP A 292 -7.04 3.97 14.20
CA ASP A 292 -7.90 4.73 15.09
C ASP A 292 -7.16 5.62 16.10
N GLU A 293 -5.90 5.30 16.44
CA GLU A 293 -5.08 6.13 17.33
C GLU A 293 -4.92 7.55 16.80
N LEU A 294 -4.63 7.68 15.50
CA LEU A 294 -4.43 8.98 14.84
C LEU A 294 -5.74 9.59 14.33
N ALA A 295 -6.67 8.77 13.82
CA ALA A 295 -7.92 9.26 13.27
C ALA A 295 -9.02 9.52 14.32
N GLY A 296 -8.88 8.97 15.54
CA GLY A 296 -9.76 9.20 16.68
C GLY A 296 -11.16 8.57 16.61
N GLY A 297 -11.31 7.46 15.87
CA GLY A 297 -12.59 6.73 15.77
C GLY A 297 -12.69 5.51 16.68
N GLN A 298 -13.51 4.53 16.26
CA GLN A 298 -13.71 3.30 17.03
C GLN A 298 -12.44 2.43 17.06
N ALA A 299 -12.22 1.73 18.17
CA ALA A 299 -11.14 0.75 18.27
C ALA A 299 -11.24 -0.32 17.17
N ASN A 300 -10.11 -0.79 16.65
CA ASN A 300 -10.03 -1.68 15.49
C ASN A 300 -10.62 -1.06 14.22
N THR A 301 -10.32 0.22 13.95
CA THR A 301 -10.65 0.83 12.65
C THR A 301 -9.36 1.14 11.90
N LEU A 302 -9.25 0.62 10.68
CA LEU A 302 -8.15 0.96 9.79
C LEU A 302 -8.60 2.05 8.83
N TYR A 303 -7.83 3.12 8.74
CA TYR A 303 -8.16 4.29 7.94
C TYR A 303 -7.38 4.32 6.63
N ALA A 304 -8.04 4.84 5.59
CA ALA A 304 -7.49 5.10 4.28
C ALA A 304 -7.36 6.59 3.99
N THR A 305 -6.29 6.94 3.29
CA THR A 305 -6.25 8.17 2.52
C THR A 305 -7.19 8.00 1.34
N ARG A 306 -8.23 8.84 1.29
CA ARG A 306 -9.15 8.92 0.15
C ARG A 306 -8.40 9.35 -1.12
N LEU A 307 -8.74 8.75 -2.25
CA LEU A 307 -8.25 9.22 -3.55
C LEU A 307 -9.01 10.48 -4.00
N GLY A 308 -8.43 11.65 -3.73
CA GLY A 308 -8.91 12.95 -4.20
C GLY A 308 -8.07 13.53 -5.34
N ASP A 309 -8.11 14.86 -5.50
CA ASP A 309 -7.40 15.57 -6.57
C ASP A 309 -5.88 15.34 -6.55
N SER A 310 -5.30 15.22 -5.36
CA SER A 310 -3.88 14.90 -5.17
C SER A 310 -3.53 13.54 -5.80
N ALA A 311 -4.27 12.50 -5.43
CA ALA A 311 -4.12 11.16 -6.00
C ALA A 311 -4.38 11.15 -7.52
N HIS A 312 -5.36 11.92 -7.99
CA HIS A 312 -5.67 12.01 -9.42
C HIS A 312 -4.53 12.64 -10.22
N ARG A 313 -3.86 13.68 -9.69
CA ARG A 313 -2.65 14.26 -10.28
C ARG A 313 -1.54 13.22 -10.39
N LEU A 314 -1.28 12.46 -9.32
CA LEU A 314 -0.28 11.39 -9.31
C LEU A 314 -0.60 10.32 -10.36
N TYR A 315 -1.86 9.88 -10.43
CA TYR A 315 -2.32 8.90 -11.43
C TYR A 315 -2.12 9.38 -12.86
N ASN A 316 -2.52 10.62 -13.17
CA ASN A 316 -2.34 11.19 -14.51
C ASN A 316 -0.87 11.30 -14.90
N TRP A 317 -0.01 11.67 -13.95
CA TRP A 317 1.43 11.66 -14.17
C TRP A 317 1.95 10.25 -14.44
N ALA A 318 1.55 9.26 -13.65
CA ALA A 318 2.08 7.90 -13.73
C ALA A 318 1.68 7.21 -15.04
N GLN A 319 0.40 7.29 -15.43
CA GLN A 319 -0.13 6.55 -16.58
C GLN A 319 0.44 7.00 -17.94
N THR A 320 1.11 8.15 -17.99
CA THR A 320 1.77 8.67 -19.20
C THR A 320 3.23 8.22 -19.32
N ARG A 321 3.79 7.56 -18.30
CA ARG A 321 5.18 7.08 -18.28
C ARG A 321 5.31 5.72 -18.95
N SER A 322 6.45 5.51 -19.59
CA SER A 322 6.83 4.19 -20.08
C SER A 322 7.24 3.27 -18.93
N ALA A 323 6.78 2.02 -19.03
CA ALA A 323 7.34 0.90 -18.29
C ALA A 323 8.86 0.80 -18.54
#